data_AF-A0A2T9K4N6-F1
#
_entry.id   AF-A0A2T9K4N6-F1
#
_cell.length_a   1.000
_cell.length_b   1.000
_cell.length_c   1.000
_cell.angle_alpha   90.00
_cell.angle_beta   90.00
_cell.angle_gamma   90.00
#
_symmetry.space_group_name_H-M   'P 1'
#
loop_
_entity.id
_entity.type
_entity.pdbx_description
1 polymer ?
#
loop_
_entity_poly.entity_id
_entity_poly.type
_entity_poly.pdbx_seq_one_letter_code
_entity_poly.pdbx_strand_id
1 'polypeptide(L)'
;MRKFMISLTTIATLTLAAVPLIGITQAAHAGERPVTVRVGDLNLANPADAAEFEARSSQAVQKFCRARASKERLDLLSRRACVIEVRAEINDKLSANQRKALASTGHQAPIAVAAY
;
A
#
# COMPACT_ATOMS: atom_id res chain seq x y z
N MET A 1 -49.62 38.32 -30.90
CA MET A 1 -49.45 37.18 -31.83
C MET A 1 -48.81 37.65 -33.13
N ARG A 2 -47.54 37.31 -33.36
CA ARG A 2 -47.07 36.68 -34.61
C ARG A 2 -45.59 36.38 -34.49
N LYS A 3 -45.26 35.14 -34.87
CA LYS A 3 -43.95 34.52 -34.92
C LYS A 3 -43.13 35.15 -36.05
N PHE A 4 -41.84 35.37 -35.79
CA PHE A 4 -40.83 35.27 -36.84
C PHE A 4 -39.88 34.14 -36.43
N MET A 5 -39.99 33.05 -37.19
CA MET A 5 -39.04 31.94 -37.24
C MET A 5 -37.72 32.44 -37.85
N ILE A 6 -36.73 31.53 -37.91
CA ILE A 6 -35.43 31.59 -38.62
C ILE A 6 -34.29 31.93 -37.64
N SER A 7 -33.19 31.18 -37.49
CA SER A 7 -32.58 30.17 -38.35
C SER A 7 -31.72 29.20 -37.52
N LEU A 8 -31.49 28.03 -38.12
CA LEU A 8 -30.55 27.00 -37.70
C LEU A 8 -29.11 27.54 -37.65
N THR A 9 -28.39 27.26 -36.56
CA THR A 9 -26.94 27.14 -36.60
C THR A 9 -26.52 25.83 -35.97
N THR A 10 -26.35 24.87 -36.86
CA THR A 10 -25.65 23.60 -36.72
C THR A 10 -24.39 23.77 -35.88
N ILE A 11 -24.36 23.24 -34.67
CA ILE A 11 -23.14 23.24 -33.84
C ILE A 11 -22.22 22.17 -34.42
N ALA A 12 -21.06 22.63 -34.88
CA ALA A 12 -20.03 21.84 -35.53
C ALA A 12 -19.65 20.61 -34.70
N THR A 13 -19.62 19.46 -35.36
CA THR A 13 -18.95 18.25 -34.88
C THR A 13 -17.50 18.60 -34.54
N LEU A 14 -17.15 18.60 -33.24
CA LEU A 14 -15.75 18.63 -32.85
C LEU A 14 -15.09 17.37 -33.39
N THR A 15 -14.23 17.56 -34.38
CA THR A 15 -13.21 16.58 -34.74
C THR A 15 -12.37 16.35 -33.48
N LEU A 16 -12.55 15.18 -32.83
CA LEU A 16 -11.55 14.71 -31.88
C LEU A 16 -10.26 14.54 -32.67
N ALA A 17 -9.39 15.54 -32.54
CA ALA A 17 -8.02 15.45 -32.98
C ALA A 17 -7.48 14.13 -32.45
N ALA A 18 -6.95 13.32 -33.37
CA ALA A 18 -6.19 12.14 -33.09
C ALA A 18 -5.05 12.52 -32.14
N VAL A 19 -5.31 12.38 -30.83
CA VAL A 19 -4.24 12.37 -29.85
C VAL A 19 -3.50 11.07 -30.14
N PRO A 20 -2.22 11.13 -30.55
CA PRO A 20 -1.45 9.93 -30.75
C PRO A 20 -1.52 9.15 -29.44
N LEU A 21 -1.73 7.84 -29.59
CA LEU A 21 -1.64 6.83 -28.56
C LEU A 21 -0.21 6.88 -27.97
N ILE A 22 0.07 7.89 -27.14
CA ILE A 22 1.22 7.88 -26.25
C ILE A 22 0.85 6.83 -25.23
N GLY A 23 1.22 5.60 -25.51
CA GLY A 23 2.31 4.97 -24.77
C GLY A 23 2.20 4.99 -23.25
N ILE A 24 1.02 5.20 -22.65
CA ILE A 24 0.71 4.68 -21.34
C ILE A 24 0.61 3.18 -21.51
N THR A 25 1.79 2.56 -21.65
CA THR A 25 2.05 1.32 -20.93
C THR A 25 1.73 1.65 -19.49
N GLN A 26 0.46 1.53 -19.14
CA GLN A 26 0.11 1.16 -17.79
C GLN A 26 0.88 -0.14 -17.64
N ALA A 27 2.05 -0.06 -17.01
CA ALA A 27 2.61 -1.16 -16.28
C ALA A 27 1.53 -1.46 -15.23
N ALA A 28 0.48 -2.15 -15.67
CA ALA A 28 -0.50 -2.70 -14.81
C ALA A 28 0.33 -3.58 -13.92
N HIS A 29 0.48 -3.18 -12.66
CA HIS A 29 1.09 -3.95 -11.58
C HIS A 29 0.31 -5.27 -11.32
N ALA A 30 -0.44 -5.76 -12.31
CA ALA A 30 -1.30 -6.94 -12.35
C ALA A 30 -0.53 -8.28 -12.23
N GLY A 31 0.78 -8.24 -12.01
CA GLY A 31 1.59 -9.41 -11.70
C GLY A 31 2.05 -9.48 -10.24
N GLU A 32 1.90 -8.41 -9.44
CA GLU A 32 2.26 -8.47 -8.02
C GLU A 32 1.20 -9.24 -7.25
N ARG A 33 1.51 -10.49 -6.86
CA ARG A 33 0.69 -11.22 -5.89
C ARG A 33 0.61 -10.37 -4.62
N PRO A 34 -0.60 -10.00 -4.16
CA PRO A 34 -0.74 -9.21 -2.95
C PRO A 34 -0.14 -9.98 -1.78
N VAL A 35 0.69 -9.32 -0.99
CA VAL A 35 1.15 -9.86 0.29
C VAL A 35 0.15 -9.42 1.34
N THR A 36 -0.49 -10.38 1.99
CA THR A 36 -1.52 -10.13 3.00
C THR A 36 -0.97 -10.44 4.39
N VAL A 37 -1.15 -9.52 5.32
CA VAL A 37 -0.94 -9.74 6.76
C VAL A 37 -2.29 -9.87 7.41
N ARG A 38 -2.58 -11.02 8.02
CA ARG A 38 -3.85 -11.23 8.72
C ARG A 38 -3.73 -10.76 10.17
N VAL A 39 -4.59 -9.81 10.51
CA VAL A 39 -4.63 -9.13 11.83
C VAL A 39 -5.91 -9.43 12.59
N GLY A 40 -7.01 -9.75 11.89
CA GLY A 40 -8.32 -9.96 12.51
C GLY A 40 -8.40 -11.16 13.47
N ASP A 41 -7.41 -12.05 13.44
CA ASP A 41 -7.26 -13.18 14.37
C ASP A 41 -6.37 -12.87 15.58
N LEU A 42 -5.81 -11.66 15.70
CA LEU A 42 -4.85 -11.29 16.74
C LEU A 42 -5.43 -10.25 17.69
N ASN A 43 -5.23 -10.45 18.99
CA ASN A 43 -5.45 -9.41 19.99
C ASN A 43 -4.16 -8.64 20.24
N LEU A 44 -3.97 -7.49 19.58
CA LEU A 44 -2.72 -6.72 19.67
C LEU A 44 -2.42 -6.13 21.07
N ALA A 45 -3.36 -6.21 22.02
CA ALA A 45 -3.12 -5.89 23.43
C ALA A 45 -2.47 -7.04 24.21
N ASN A 46 -2.42 -8.25 23.63
CA ASN A 46 -1.71 -9.40 24.17
C ASN A 46 -0.27 -9.44 23.61
N PRO A 47 0.77 -9.63 24.46
CA PRO A 47 2.16 -9.65 24.03
C PRO A 47 2.54 -10.79 23.07
N ALA A 48 1.93 -11.96 23.21
CA ALA A 48 2.18 -13.07 22.29
C ALA A 48 1.60 -12.76 20.90
N ASP A 49 0.37 -12.27 20.84
CA ASP A 49 -0.30 -11.92 19.58
C ASP A 49 0.34 -10.70 18.89
N ALA A 50 0.84 -9.74 19.66
CA ALA A 50 1.62 -8.62 19.13
C ALA A 50 2.95 -9.09 18.53
N ALA A 51 3.65 -10.02 19.18
CA ALA A 51 4.87 -10.62 18.64
C ALA A 51 4.57 -11.42 17.35
N GLU A 52 3.45 -12.14 17.32
CA GLU A 52 2.99 -12.85 16.12
C GLU A 52 2.66 -11.88 14.97
N PHE A 53 2.00 -10.75 15.25
CA PHE A 53 1.76 -9.70 14.27
C PHE A 53 3.08 -9.16 13.69
N GLU A 54 4.07 -8.89 14.54
CA GLU A 54 5.39 -8.41 14.10
C GLU A 54 6.13 -9.44 13.25
N ALA A 55 6.07 -10.72 13.64
CA ALA A 55 6.68 -11.81 12.88
C ALA A 55 6.06 -11.93 11.47
N ARG A 56 4.72 -11.93 11.39
CA ARG A 56 3.96 -11.97 10.13
C ARG A 56 4.26 -10.75 9.25
N SER A 57 4.26 -9.57 9.83
CA SER A 57 4.55 -8.32 9.14
C SER A 57 5.97 -8.29 8.59
N SER A 58 6.96 -8.70 9.39
CA SER A 58 8.35 -8.80 8.96
C SER A 58 8.53 -9.78 7.79
N GLN A 59 7.92 -10.97 7.88
CA GLN A 59 7.96 -11.96 6.80
C GLN A 59 7.31 -11.43 5.51
N ALA A 60 6.15 -10.79 5.64
CA ALA A 60 5.43 -10.18 4.53
C ALA A 60 6.24 -9.09 3.84
N VAL A 61 6.76 -8.13 4.61
CA VAL A 61 7.59 -7.02 4.12
C VAL A 61 8.83 -7.55 3.40
N GLN A 62 9.54 -8.51 4.00
CA GLN A 62 10.71 -9.10 3.38
C GLN A 62 10.38 -9.80 2.06
N LYS A 63 9.29 -10.58 2.02
CA LYS A 63 8.85 -11.26 0.80
C LYS A 63 8.53 -10.26 -0.30
N PHE A 64 7.76 -9.22 0.02
CA PHE A 64 7.39 -8.17 -0.92
C PHE A 64 8.62 -7.41 -1.44
N CYS A 65 9.45 -6.88 -0.55
CA CYS A 65 10.60 -6.05 -0.94
C CYS A 65 11.71 -6.86 -1.62
N ARG A 66 11.86 -8.16 -1.32
CA ARG A 66 12.77 -9.03 -2.09
C ARG A 66 12.24 -9.25 -3.51
N ALA A 67 10.95 -9.56 -3.67
CA ALA A 67 10.35 -9.73 -4.99
C ALA A 67 10.45 -8.44 -5.83
N ARG A 68 10.14 -7.28 -5.22
CA ARG A 68 10.29 -5.97 -5.86
C ARG A 68 11.73 -5.66 -6.23
N ALA A 69 12.69 -5.89 -5.32
CA ALA A 69 14.10 -5.64 -5.60
C ALA A 69 14.63 -6.50 -6.76
N SER A 70 14.20 -7.76 -6.85
CA SER A 70 14.55 -8.62 -7.98
C SER A 70 13.93 -8.16 -9.30
N LYS A 71 12.67 -7.71 -9.27
CA LYS A 71 11.94 -7.24 -10.46
C LYS A 71 12.46 -5.91 -10.99
N GLU A 72 12.73 -4.96 -10.09
CA GLU A 72 13.13 -3.58 -10.42
C GLU A 72 14.66 -3.36 -10.39
N ARG A 73 15.44 -4.41 -10.08
CA ARG A 73 16.90 -4.34 -9.88
C ARG A 73 17.32 -3.25 -8.88
N LEU A 74 16.59 -3.16 -7.78
CA LEU A 74 16.86 -2.19 -6.72
C LEU A 74 18.20 -2.47 -6.04
N ASP A 75 18.94 -1.41 -5.76
CA ASP A 75 20.14 -1.47 -4.94
C ASP A 75 19.80 -1.73 -3.46
N LEU A 76 20.83 -1.91 -2.63
CA LEU A 76 20.66 -2.24 -1.22
C LEU A 76 19.94 -1.14 -0.42
N LEU A 77 20.16 0.14 -0.73
CA LEU A 77 19.50 1.25 -0.05
C LEU A 77 18.04 1.32 -0.44
N SER A 78 17.72 1.24 -1.73
CA SER A 78 16.34 1.21 -2.23
C SER A 78 15.55 0.02 -1.66
N ARG A 79 16.17 -1.15 -1.52
CA ARG A 79 15.54 -2.30 -0.87
C ARG A 79 15.26 -2.03 0.62
N ARG A 80 16.16 -1.36 1.34
CA ARG A 80 15.93 -0.98 2.75
C ARG A 80 14.82 0.06 2.88
N ALA A 81 14.77 1.04 1.98
CA ALA A 81 13.69 2.02 1.92
C ALA A 81 12.32 1.34 1.74
N CYS A 82 12.21 0.38 0.81
CA CYS A 82 11.00 -0.43 0.65
C CYS A 82 10.56 -1.09 1.97
N VAL A 83 11.51 -1.67 2.73
CA VAL A 83 11.18 -2.33 4.00
C VAL A 83 10.59 -1.35 5.01
N ILE A 84 11.14 -0.14 5.09
CA ILE A 84 10.67 0.91 6.00
C ILE A 84 9.28 1.39 5.58
N GLU A 85 9.11 1.74 4.30
CA GLU A 85 7.85 2.27 3.75
C GLU A 85 6.71 1.26 3.87
N VAL A 86 6.94 0.00 3.51
CA VAL A 86 5.90 -1.03 3.57
C VAL A 86 5.54 -1.35 5.03
N ARG A 87 6.51 -1.29 5.96
CA ARG A 87 6.21 -1.45 7.39
C ARG A 87 5.39 -0.27 7.92
N ALA A 88 5.68 0.96 7.49
CA ALA A 88 4.87 2.12 7.85
C ALA A 88 3.43 1.97 7.31
N GLU A 89 3.28 1.57 6.05
CA GLU A 89 1.96 1.32 5.42
C GLU A 89 1.16 0.25 6.17
N ILE A 90 1.78 -0.87 6.57
CA ILE A 90 1.12 -1.92 7.37
C ILE A 90 0.58 -1.35 8.68
N ASN A 91 1.38 -0.51 9.36
CA ASN A 91 0.95 0.13 10.61
C ASN A 91 -0.17 1.14 10.36
N ASP A 92 -0.15 1.89 9.26
CA ASP A 92 -1.20 2.85 8.91
C ASP A 92 -2.52 2.19 8.53
N LYS A 93 -2.50 0.92 8.10
CA LYS A 93 -3.73 0.12 7.88
C LYS A 93 -4.37 -0.37 9.17
N LEU A 94 -3.68 -0.32 10.31
CA LEU A 94 -4.28 -0.66 11.59
C LEU A 94 -5.26 0.43 12.05
N SER A 95 -6.37 0.04 12.67
CA SER A 95 -7.24 1.00 13.33
C SER A 95 -6.51 1.75 14.46
N ALA A 96 -7.01 2.92 14.85
CA ALA A 96 -6.41 3.69 15.95
C ALA A 96 -6.29 2.87 17.26
N ASN A 97 -7.31 2.06 17.57
CA ASN A 97 -7.30 1.18 18.74
C ASN A 97 -6.24 0.08 18.63
N GLN A 98 -6.10 -0.54 17.46
CA GLN A 98 -5.08 -1.56 17.19
C GLN A 98 -3.67 -0.99 17.29
N ARG A 99 -3.42 0.21 16.72
CA ARG A 99 -2.12 0.90 16.86
C ARG A 99 -1.80 1.21 18.32
N LYS A 100 -2.78 1.71 19.07
CA LYS A 100 -2.61 2.01 20.50
C LYS A 100 -2.31 0.74 21.31
N ALA A 101 -3.04 -0.34 21.05
CA ALA A 101 -2.82 -1.62 21.70
C ALA A 101 -1.41 -2.15 21.40
N LEU A 102 -1.02 -2.20 20.14
CA LEU A 102 0.31 -2.65 19.72
C LEU A 102 1.44 -1.82 20.36
N ALA A 103 1.29 -0.48 20.40
CA ALA A 103 2.26 0.41 21.02
C ALA A 103 2.39 0.19 22.54
N SER A 104 1.27 -0.10 23.22
CA SER A 104 1.30 -0.37 24.67
C SER A 104 2.02 -1.67 25.01
N THR A 105 1.96 -2.66 24.13
CA THR A 105 2.59 -3.97 24.30
C THR A 105 4.11 -3.93 24.12
N GLY A 106 4.61 -3.05 23.24
CA GLY A 106 6.05 -2.80 23.09
C GLY A 106 6.72 -2.23 24.35
N HIS A 107 5.94 -1.61 25.25
CA HIS A 107 6.41 -1.13 26.55
C HIS A 107 6.50 -2.25 27.61
N GLN A 108 5.89 -3.41 27.34
CA GLN A 108 5.75 -4.52 28.29
C GLN A 108 6.62 -5.73 27.95
N ALA A 109 7.35 -5.71 26.83
CA ALA A 109 8.28 -6.79 26.50
C ALA A 109 9.37 -6.86 27.60
N PRO A 110 9.44 -7.94 28.39
CA PRO A 110 10.46 -8.06 29.41
C PRO A 110 11.82 -8.12 28.69
N ILE A 111 12.66 -7.13 28.96
CA ILE A 111 14.06 -7.18 28.56
C ILE A 111 14.67 -8.33 29.38
N ALA A 112 14.75 -9.52 28.77
CA ALA A 112 15.50 -10.62 29.35
C ALA A 112 17.00 -10.24 29.26
N VAL A 113 17.46 -9.50 30.27
CA VAL A 113 18.89 -9.29 30.49
C VAL A 113 19.45 -10.64 30.92
N ALA A 114 20.05 -11.36 29.98
CA ALA A 114 20.88 -12.50 30.32
C ALA A 114 22.08 -11.97 31.11
N ALA A 115 22.04 -12.10 32.43
CA ALA A 115 23.21 -11.96 33.27
C ALA A 115 24.14 -13.16 32.98
N TYR A 116 25.36 -12.88 32.54
CA TYR A 116 26.46 -13.83 32.44
C TYR A 116 27.47 -13.57 33.55
#